data_AF-A0A0G1UT58-F1
#
_entry.id   AF-A0A0G1UT58-F1
#
_cell.length_a   1.000
_cell.length_b   1.000
_cell.length_c   1.000
_cell.angle_alpha   90.00
_cell.angle_beta   90.00
_cell.angle_gamma   90.00
#
_symmetry.space_group_name_H-M   'P 1'
#
loop_
_entity.id
_entity.type
_entity.pdbx_description
1 polymer ?
#
loop_
_entity_poly.entity_id
_entity_poly.type
_entity_poly.pdbx_seq_one_letter_code
_entity_poly.pdbx_strand_id
1 'polypeptide(L)' 'MRIEISDPNFMRWVEVYLDGEKKHKFEGGNSPWEITIANVANGIHKIDVKAEDDKGNQGSRNVEFGVNQPWSDIPSPTP' A
#
# COMPACT_ATOMS: atom_id res chain seq x y z
N MET A 1 -4.95 -2.94 -7.27
CA MET A 1 -4.59 -3.43 -5.92
C MET A 1 -5.70 -3.04 -4.96
N ARG A 2 -6.08 -3.94 -4.05
CA ARG A 2 -7.06 -3.70 -2.98
C ARG A 2 -6.32 -3.58 -1.65
N ILE A 3 -6.68 -2.60 -0.84
CA ILE A 3 -6.09 -2.28 0.45
C ILE A 3 -7.14 -2.52 1.53
N GLU A 4 -6.80 -3.40 2.46
CA GLU A 4 -7.65 -3.76 3.59
C GLU A 4 -6.97 -3.33 4.88
N ILE A 5 -7.67 -2.54 5.69
CA ILE A 5 -7.21 -2.08 7.01
C ILE A 5 -8.28 -2.52 8.00
N SER A 6 -7.89 -3.37 8.95
CA SER A 6 -8.74 -3.84 10.03
C SER A 6 -8.61 -2.93 11.24
N ASP A 7 -9.11 -1.70 11.12
CA ASP A 7 -9.24 -0.76 12.23
C ASP A 7 -10.74 -0.37 12.36
N PRO A 8 -11.34 -0.45 13.57
CA PRO A 8 -12.74 -0.11 13.76
C PRO A 8 -13.02 1.41 13.69
N ASN A 9 -11.99 2.24 13.71
CA ASN A 9 -12.10 3.70 13.64
C ASN A 9 -12.09 4.19 12.20
N PHE A 10 -12.55 5.43 12.00
CA PHE A 10 -12.53 6.08 10.70
C PHE A 10 -11.09 6.41 10.31
N MET A 11 -10.65 6.08 9.10
CA MET A 11 -9.32 6.48 8.64
C MET A 11 -9.33 7.94 8.27
N ARG A 12 -8.43 8.72 8.85
CA ARG A 12 -8.19 10.12 8.50
C ARG A 12 -7.52 10.21 7.14
N TRP A 13 -6.53 9.36 6.88
CA TRP A 13 -5.92 9.25 5.57
C TRP A 13 -5.30 7.88 5.34
N VAL A 14 -5.16 7.51 4.06
CA VAL A 14 -4.39 6.35 3.61
C VAL A 14 -3.51 6.79 2.44
N GLU A 15 -2.19 6.64 2.58
CA GLU A 15 -1.20 6.98 1.56
C GLU A 15 -0.58 5.72 0.96
N VAL A 16 -0.42 5.73 -0.36
CA VAL A 16 0.17 4.63 -1.13
C VAL A 16 1.41 5.14 -1.84
N TYR A 17 2.52 4.42 -1.65
CA TYR A 17 3.82 4.71 -2.25
C TYR A 17 4.25 3.55 -3.15
N LEU A 18 4.91 3.86 -4.26
CA LEU A 18 5.61 2.89 -5.10
C LEU A 18 7.09 3.30 -5.14
N ASP A 19 7.98 2.42 -4.71
CA ASP A 19 9.43 2.64 -4.63
C ASP A 19 9.80 3.93 -3.87
N GLY A 20 9.02 4.25 -2.83
CA GLY A 20 9.17 5.46 -2.02
C GLY A 20 8.53 6.73 -2.60
N GLU A 21 7.99 6.70 -3.82
CA GLU A 21 7.28 7.82 -4.42
C GLU A 21 5.77 7.74 -4.10
N LYS A 22 5.19 8.82 -3.56
CA LYS A 22 3.75 8.86 -3.26
C LYS A 22 2.93 8.83 -4.54
N LYS A 23 2.13 7.78 -4.71
CA LYS A 23 1.24 7.63 -5.87
C LYS A 23 -0.17 8.12 -5.59
N HIS A 24 -0.64 7.99 -4.35
CA HIS A 24 -1.97 8.44 -3.99
C HIS A 24 -2.14 8.70 -2.50
N LYS A 25 -3.14 9.51 -2.17
CA LYS A 25 -3.63 9.73 -0.81
C LYS A 25 -5.15 9.72 -0.84
N PHE A 26 -5.75 8.79 -0.11
CA PHE A 26 -7.16 8.82 0.25
C PHE A 26 -7.33 9.71 1.48
N GLU A 27 -8.17 10.73 1.39
CA GLU A 27 -8.54 11.58 2.51
C GLU A 27 -9.88 11.08 3.07
N GLY A 28 -9.88 10.58 4.30
CA GLY A 28 -11.08 10.06 4.93
C GLY A 28 -11.56 8.72 4.33
N GLY A 29 -12.07 7.82 5.18
CA GLY A 29 -12.88 6.70 4.73
C GLY A 29 -12.79 5.46 5.60
N ASN A 30 -13.46 4.41 5.12
CA ASN A 30 -13.39 3.07 5.68
C ASN A 30 -12.90 2.10 4.62
N SER A 31 -12.29 1.01 5.08
CA SER A 31 -11.83 -0.08 4.23
C SER A 31 -13.00 -0.78 3.50
N PRO A 32 -12.81 -1.29 2.26
CA PRO A 32 -11.58 -1.36 1.47
C PRO A 32 -11.37 -0.15 0.53
N TRP A 33 -10.09 0.11 0.21
CA TRP A 33 -9.71 1.06 -0.85
C TRP A 33 -9.13 0.32 -2.06
N GLU A 34 -9.37 0.84 -3.25
CA GLU A 34 -8.84 0.28 -4.49
C GLU A 34 -8.05 1.33 -5.28
N ILE A 35 -6.89 0.93 -5.78
CA ILE A 35 -6.04 1.77 -6.63
C ILE A 35 -5.39 0.95 -7.75
N THR A 36 -5.28 1.58 -8.91
CA THR A 36 -4.51 1.09 -10.05
C THR A 36 -3.32 2.02 -10.29
N ILE A 37 -2.10 1.47 -10.22
CA ILE A 37 -0.88 2.18 -10.58
C ILE A 37 -0.47 1.67 -11.97
N ALA A 38 -0.60 2.53 -12.98
CA ALA A 38 -0.27 2.19 -14.36
C ALA A 38 1.18 2.51 -14.69
N ASN A 39 1.69 1.94 -15.80
CA ASN A 39 3.02 2.21 -16.34
C ASN A 39 4.18 1.95 -15.36
N VAL A 40 4.04 0.94 -14.51
CA VAL A 40 5.15 0.44 -13.68
C VAL A 40 6.18 -0.20 -14.59
N ALA A 41 7.45 0.20 -14.46
CA ALA A 41 8.55 -0.33 -15.26
C ALA A 41 8.75 -1.83 -14.99
N ASN A 42 9.55 -2.50 -15.83
CA ASN A 42 9.98 -3.86 -15.53
C ASN A 42 11.03 -3.82 -14.41
N GLY A 43 10.91 -4.72 -13.43
CA GLY A 43 11.82 -4.77 -12.30
C GLY A 43 11.15 -5.27 -11.03
N ILE A 44 11.91 -5.29 -9.93
CA ILE A 44 11.38 -5.50 -8.58
C ILE A 44 10.95 -4.14 -8.05
N HIS A 45 9.75 -4.11 -7.50
CA HIS A 45 9.12 -2.91 -6.96
C HIS A 45 8.60 -3.17 -5.56
N LYS A 46 8.49 -2.11 -4.78
CA LYS A 46 7.91 -2.15 -3.43
C LYS A 46 6.76 -1.17 -3.32
N ILE A 47 5.64 -1.65 -2.83
CA ILE A 47 4.51 -0.80 -2.42
C ILE A 47 4.56 -0.65 -0.91
N ASP A 48 4.54 0.58 -0.45
CA ASP A 48 4.34 0.91 0.96
C ASP A 48 2.98 1.59 1.13
N VAL A 49 2.18 1.11 2.07
CA VAL A 49 0.92 1.71 2.48
C VAL A 49 1.09 2.25 3.90
N LYS A 50 0.67 3.49 4.11
CA LYS A 50 0.61 4.13 5.42
C LYS A 50 -0.80 4.62 5.66
N ALA A 51 -1.28 4.55 6.89
CA ALA A 51 -2.59 5.07 7.26
C ALA A 51 -2.56 5.70 8.63
N GLU A 52 -3.48 6.63 8.86
CA GLU A 52 -3.74 7.23 10.17
C GLU A 52 -5.24 7.26 10.42
N ASP A 53 -5.65 6.88 11.62
CA ASP A 53 -7.04 6.95 12.05
C ASP A 53 -7.42 8.35 12.58
N ASP A 54 -8.71 8.55 12.83
CA ASP A 54 -9.23 9.79 13.41
C ASP A 54 -8.74 10.04 14.85
N LYS A 55 -8.24 9.03 15.55
CA LYS A 55 -7.61 9.11 16.87
C LYS A 55 -6.11 9.42 16.82
N GLY A 56 -5.50 9.44 15.64
CA GLY A 56 -4.08 9.69 15.42
C GLY A 56 -3.18 8.46 15.54
N ASN A 57 -3.74 7.24 15.62
CA ASN A 57 -2.96 6.02 15.49
C ASN A 57 -2.51 5.86 14.05
N GLN A 58 -1.24 5.52 13.86
CA GLN A 58 -0.64 5.31 12.55
C GLN A 58 -0.25 3.84 12.37
N GLY A 59 -0.46 3.32 11.17
CA GLY A 59 -0.04 1.98 10.76
C GLY A 59 0.62 2.01 9.39
N SER A 60 1.50 1.03 9.13
CA SER A 60 2.09 0.86 7.81
C SER A 60 2.32 -0.61 7.47
N ARG A 61 2.26 -0.93 6.18
CA ARG A 61 2.57 -2.26 5.65
C ARG A 61 3.18 -2.12 4.27
N ASN A 62 4.03 -3.07 3.88
CA ASN A 62 4.58 -3.11 2.54
C ASN A 62 4.43 -4.48 1.89
N VAL A 63 4.57 -4.48 0.57
CA VAL A 63 4.62 -5.68 -0.26
C VAL A 63 5.59 -5.44 -1.41
N GLU A 64 6.41 -6.43 -1.70
CA GLU A 64 7.31 -6.42 -2.85
C GLU A 64 6.69 -7.27 -3.98
N PHE A 65 6.95 -6.89 -5.22
CA PHE A 65 6.47 -7.60 -6.40
C PHE A 65 7.39 -7.38 -7.60
N GLY A 66 7.45 -8.35 -8.50
CA GLY A 66 8.20 -8.25 -9.75
C GLY A 66 7.29 -7.97 -10.95
N VAL A 67 7.63 -7.00 -11.79
CA VAL A 67 6.99 -6.75 -13.08
C VAL A 67 7.87 -7.34 -14.19
N ASN A 68 7.33 -8.32 -14.91
CA ASN A 68 8.03 -9.06 -15.96
C ASN A 68 9.39 -9.64 -15.51
N GLN A 69 9.51 -9.97 -14.23
CA GLN A 69 10.67 -10.67 -13.67
C GLN A 69 10.34 -12.17 -13.54
N PRO A 70 11.32 -13.06 -13.75
CA PRO A 70 11.17 -14.46 -13.35
C PRO A 70 10.81 -14.51 -11.86
N TRP A 71 9.88 -15.40 -11.50
CA TRP A 71 9.50 -15.63 -10.10
C TRP A 71 10.71 -16.20 -9.34
N SER A 72 11.55 -15.30 -8.82
CA SER A 72 12.75 -15.60 -8.06
C SER A 72 12.67 -14.80 -6.78
N ASP A 73 12.29 -15.47 -5.70
CA ASP A 73 12.44 -15.05 -4.30
C ASP A 73 11.97 -13.63 -3.94
N ILE A 74 10.67 -13.35 -4.12
CA ILE A 74 10.03 -12.22 -3.43
C ILE A 74 9.93 -12.60 -1.94
N PRO A 75 10.54 -11.88 -0.98
CA PRO A 75 10.46 -12.24 0.43
C PRO A 75 9.01 -12.23 0.91
N SER A 76 8.69 -13.26 1.70
CA SER A 76 7.38 -13.50 2.30
C SER A 76 6.86 -12.25 3.02
N PRO A 77 5.57 -11.90 2.91
CA PRO A 77 5.01 -10.76 3.63
C PRO A 77 5.23 -10.95 5.13
N THR A 78 5.86 -9.96 5.78
CA THR A 78 6.04 -9.98 7.24
C THR A 78 4.65 -9.96 7.91
N PRO A 79 4.39 -10.87 8.89
CA PRO A 79 3.11 -10.98 9.60
C PRO A 79 2.68 -9.69 10.30
#